data_AF-W7Q2Y9-F1
#
_entry.id   AF-W7Q2Y9-F1
#
_cell.length_a   1.000
_cell.length_b   1.000
_cell.length_c   1.000
_cell.angle_alpha   90.00
_cell.angle_beta   90.00
_cell.angle_gamma   90.00
#
_symmetry.space_group_name_H-M   'P 1'
#
loop_
_entity.id
_entity.type
_entity.pdbx_description
1 polymer ?
#
loop_
_entity_poly.entity_id
_entity_poly.type
_entity_poly.pdbx_seq_one_letter_code
_entity_poly.pdbx_strand_id
1 'polypeptide(L)'
;MALRAKVVTDSLGKTRRLGKRLERGGEGEIFALQERPDVIVKWYYPEVLEKRGDELHRKVEAMRELRDAHMTRDVCWPLIRVFDDKHRWIGFAMYRARGVKMGFLAHALLYQRYFPGLDRRQIVDYLIRFVEIVQQLHRAGVCIGDYNLNNVFCVPS
;
A
#
# COMPACT_ATOMS: atom_id res chain seq x y z
N MET A 1 -11.84 28.59 3.37
CA MET A 1 -12.16 27.74 2.19
C MET A 1 -12.30 26.30 2.67
N ALA A 2 -13.51 25.74 2.65
CA ALA A 2 -13.68 24.31 2.92
C ALA A 2 -12.87 23.52 1.89
N LEU A 3 -11.96 22.65 2.34
CA LEU A 3 -11.29 21.70 1.45
C LEU A 3 -12.37 20.89 0.76
N ARG A 4 -12.53 21.05 -0.57
CA ARG A 4 -13.37 20.17 -1.36
C ARG A 4 -12.92 18.74 -1.09
N ALA A 5 -13.86 17.89 -0.68
CA ALA A 5 -13.60 16.47 -0.50
C ALA A 5 -13.05 15.91 -1.81
N LYS A 6 -11.87 15.29 -1.76
CA LYS A 6 -11.32 14.59 -2.92
C LYS A 6 -12.21 13.40 -3.23
N VAL A 7 -12.59 13.27 -4.50
CA VAL A 7 -13.42 12.17 -4.99
C VAL A 7 -12.67 11.42 -6.08
N VAL A 8 -12.96 10.13 -6.19
CA VAL A 8 -12.51 9.28 -7.29
C VAL A 8 -13.67 8.42 -7.77
N THR A 9 -13.62 7.98 -9.02
CA THR A 9 -14.57 7.03 -9.58
C THR A 9 -13.95 5.63 -9.51
N ASP A 10 -14.71 4.64 -9.03
CA ASP A 10 -14.22 3.26 -9.00
C ASP A 10 -14.41 2.54 -10.35
N SER A 11 -13.94 1.29 -10.43
CA SER A 11 -14.05 0.48 -11.65
C SER A 11 -15.50 0.14 -12.06
N LEU A 12 -16.49 0.42 -11.21
CA LEU A 12 -17.92 0.26 -11.52
C LEU A 12 -18.60 1.58 -11.88
N GLY A 13 -17.83 2.66 -12.04
CA GLY A 13 -18.36 4.00 -12.35
C GLY A 13 -18.99 4.71 -11.16
N LYS A 14 -18.89 4.16 -9.94
CA LYS A 14 -19.51 4.77 -8.75
C LYS A 14 -18.51 5.69 -8.06
N THR A 15 -18.91 6.95 -7.84
CA THR A 15 -18.12 7.93 -7.11
C THR A 15 -17.85 7.46 -5.68
N ARG A 16 -16.61 7.67 -5.22
CA ARG A 16 -16.13 7.39 -3.86
C ARG A 16 -15.50 8.64 -3.28
N ARG A 17 -15.82 8.93 -2.02
CA ARG A 17 -15.18 10.02 -1.27
C ARG A 17 -13.91 9.52 -0.59
N LEU A 18 -12.85 10.29 -0.72
CA LEU A 18 -11.63 10.08 0.03
C LEU A 18 -11.73 10.80 1.37
N GLY A 19 -11.31 10.11 2.41
CA GLY A 19 -11.17 10.66 3.75
C GLY A 19 -9.82 11.32 3.95
N LYS A 20 -9.26 11.15 5.16
CA LYS A 20 -7.98 11.73 5.55
C LYS A 20 -6.84 11.22 4.65
N ARG A 21 -5.92 12.12 4.29
CA ARG A 21 -4.61 11.79 3.73
C ARG A 21 -3.75 11.09 4.78
N LEU A 22 -3.28 9.89 4.47
CA LEU A 22 -2.45 9.07 5.34
C LEU A 22 -0.97 9.32 5.11
N GLU A 23 -0.56 9.47 3.85
CA GLU A 23 0.84 9.58 3.47
C GLU A 23 1.02 10.40 2.20
N ARG A 24 2.21 10.99 2.05
CA ARG A 24 2.67 11.71 0.85
C ARG A 24 4.02 11.15 0.46
N GLY A 25 4.19 10.78 -0.80
CA GLY A 25 5.46 10.33 -1.37
C GLY A 25 5.80 11.07 -2.66
N GLY A 26 6.89 10.68 -3.32
CA GLY A 26 7.34 11.32 -4.56
C GLY A 26 6.40 11.10 -5.75
N GLU A 27 5.74 9.95 -5.81
CA GLU A 27 4.85 9.60 -6.93
C GLU A 27 3.39 10.05 -6.73
N GLY A 28 3.01 10.37 -5.50
CA GLY A 28 1.61 10.62 -5.16
C GLY A 28 1.29 10.51 -3.68
N GLU A 29 0.01 10.43 -3.39
CA GLU A 29 -0.55 10.47 -2.04
C GLU A 29 -1.35 9.21 -1.73
N ILE A 30 -1.47 8.86 -0.46
CA ILE A 30 -2.33 7.79 0.02
C ILE A 30 -3.46 8.40 0.84
N PHE A 31 -4.69 8.05 0.51
CA PHE A 31 -5.89 8.48 1.23
C PHE A 31 -6.65 7.29 1.79
N ALA A 32 -7.28 7.44 2.95
CA ALA A 32 -8.30 6.48 3.39
C ALA A 32 -9.55 6.61 2.51
N LEU A 33 -10.24 5.50 2.25
CA LEU A 33 -11.59 5.55 1.70
C LEU A 33 -12.57 5.89 2.83
N GLN A 34 -13.43 6.90 2.63
CA GLN A 34 -14.29 7.41 3.70
C GLN A 34 -15.25 6.35 4.26
N GLU A 35 -15.82 5.51 3.38
CA GLU A 35 -16.82 4.49 3.75
C GLU A 35 -16.19 3.15 4.16
N ARG A 36 -14.91 2.91 3.83
CA ARG A 36 -14.16 1.69 4.20
C ARG A 36 -12.72 2.05 4.61
N PRO A 37 -12.48 2.40 5.88
CA PRO A 37 -11.15 2.80 6.35
C PRO A 37 -10.06 1.73 6.27
N ASP A 38 -10.44 0.46 6.10
CA ASP A 38 -9.57 -0.68 5.80
C ASP A 38 -9.08 -0.69 4.34
N VAL A 39 -9.65 0.15 3.48
CA VAL A 39 -9.23 0.38 2.10
C VAL A 39 -8.59 1.76 1.97
N ILE A 40 -7.46 1.80 1.27
CA ILE A 40 -6.73 3.01 0.97
C ILE A 40 -6.60 3.19 -0.54
N VAL A 41 -6.51 4.43 -0.98
CA VAL A 41 -6.36 4.81 -2.38
C VAL A 41 -5.00 5.45 -2.56
N LYS A 42 -4.16 4.83 -3.41
CA LYS A 42 -2.95 5.45 -3.95
C LYS A 42 -3.38 6.33 -5.12
N TRP A 43 -3.20 7.64 -4.96
CA TRP A 43 -3.49 8.67 -5.96
C TRP A 43 -2.17 9.18 -6.51
N TYR A 44 -1.90 8.98 -7.81
CA TYR A 44 -0.69 9.48 -8.46
C TYR A 44 -0.79 10.95 -8.85
N TYR A 45 0.32 11.68 -8.75
CA TYR A 45 0.35 13.06 -9.19
C TYR A 45 0.19 13.20 -10.71
N PRO A 46 -0.50 14.23 -11.22
CA PRO A 46 -0.67 14.45 -12.66
C PRO A 46 0.65 14.45 -13.43
N GLU A 47 1.68 15.12 -12.91
CA GLU A 47 3.02 15.18 -13.52
C GLU A 47 3.74 13.83 -13.55
N VAL A 48 3.40 12.91 -12.65
CA VAL A 48 3.92 11.54 -12.62
C VAL A 48 3.21 10.69 -13.67
N LEU A 49 1.89 10.85 -13.80
CA LEU A 49 1.08 10.17 -14.81
C LEU A 49 1.42 10.64 -16.22
N GLU A 50 1.72 11.93 -16.42
CA GLU A 50 2.16 12.46 -17.71
C GLU A 50 3.49 11.84 -18.17
N LYS A 51 4.44 11.66 -17.24
CA LYS A 51 5.77 11.12 -17.57
C LYS A 51 5.80 9.60 -17.69
N ARG A 52 5.06 8.88 -16.85
CA ARG A 52 5.19 7.41 -16.68
C ARG A 52 3.85 6.68 -16.49
N GLY A 53 2.72 7.30 -16.84
CA GLY A 53 1.38 6.76 -16.61
C GLY A 53 1.17 5.36 -17.21
N ASP A 54 1.59 5.14 -18.46
CA ASP A 54 1.42 3.85 -19.14
C ASP A 54 2.25 2.73 -18.50
N GLU A 55 3.46 3.04 -18.02
CA GLU A 55 4.30 2.09 -17.30
C GLU A 55 3.68 1.74 -15.94
N LEU A 56 3.24 2.75 -15.19
CA LEU A 56 2.59 2.57 -13.89
C LEU A 56 1.28 1.79 -14.01
N HIS A 57 0.47 2.08 -15.02
CA HIS A 57 -0.78 1.36 -15.27
C HIS A 57 -0.52 -0.12 -15.58
N ARG A 58 0.40 -0.42 -16.50
CA ARG A 58 0.80 -1.82 -16.80
C ARG A 58 1.32 -2.56 -15.58
N LYS A 59 2.16 -1.90 -14.77
CA LYS A 59 2.67 -2.46 -13.51
C LYS A 59 1.53 -2.77 -12.53
N VAL A 60 0.57 -1.87 -12.39
CA VAL A 60 -0.60 -2.06 -11.52
C VAL A 60 -1.48 -3.20 -11.99
N GLU A 61 -1.74 -3.32 -13.29
CA GLU A 61 -2.54 -4.44 -13.82
C GLU A 61 -1.82 -5.79 -13.63
N ALA A 62 -0.50 -5.87 -13.88
CA ALA A 62 0.27 -7.09 -13.59
C ALA A 62 0.22 -7.49 -12.09
N MET A 63 0.27 -6.52 -11.18
CA MET A 63 0.08 -6.78 -9.74
C MET A 63 -1.32 -7.30 -9.40
N ARG A 64 -2.36 -6.88 -10.14
CA ARG A 64 -3.74 -7.36 -9.95
C ARG A 64 -3.89 -8.80 -10.44
N GLU A 65 -3.29 -9.14 -11.56
CA GLU A 65 -3.29 -10.51 -12.09
C GLU A 65 -2.67 -11.51 -11.08
N LEU A 66 -1.55 -11.15 -10.46
CA LEU A 66 -0.91 -11.96 -9.41
C LEU A 66 -1.81 -12.14 -8.18
N ARG A 67 -2.56 -11.10 -7.83
CA ARG A 67 -3.56 -11.16 -6.75
C ARG A 67 -4.71 -12.08 -7.09
N ASP A 68 -5.21 -12.03 -8.32
CA ASP A 68 -6.33 -12.87 -8.79
C ASP A 68 -5.90 -14.34 -8.94
N ALA A 69 -4.62 -14.59 -9.19
CA ALA A 69 -3.99 -15.90 -9.07
C ALA A 69 -3.80 -16.36 -7.60
N HIS A 70 -4.28 -15.60 -6.61
CA HIS A 70 -4.22 -15.93 -5.17
C HIS A 70 -2.80 -16.19 -4.63
N MET A 71 -1.79 -15.52 -5.18
CA MET A 71 -0.38 -15.81 -4.87
C MET A 71 -0.03 -15.71 -3.38
N THR A 72 -0.43 -14.63 -2.70
CA THR A 72 -0.31 -14.49 -1.24
C THR A 72 -1.22 -13.39 -0.71
N ARG A 73 -1.66 -13.51 0.56
CA ARG A 73 -2.40 -12.47 1.29
C ARG A 73 -1.50 -11.59 2.15
N ASP A 74 -0.20 -11.86 2.20
CA ASP A 74 0.77 -11.12 3.03
C ASP A 74 1.21 -9.78 2.40
N VAL A 75 0.71 -9.46 1.19
CA VAL A 75 1.04 -8.24 0.45
C VAL A 75 -0.24 -7.44 0.18
N CYS A 76 -0.14 -6.12 0.29
CA CYS A 76 -1.22 -5.19 -0.05
C CYS A 76 -1.32 -5.01 -1.57
N TRP A 77 -1.89 -6.00 -2.25
CA TRP A 77 -2.11 -5.93 -3.69
C TRP A 77 -3.12 -4.85 -4.08
N PRO A 78 -2.96 -4.19 -5.25
CA PRO A 78 -4.03 -3.42 -5.84
C PRO A 78 -5.29 -4.27 -6.01
N LEU A 79 -6.45 -3.71 -5.68
CA LEU A 79 -7.75 -4.35 -5.81
C LEU A 79 -8.45 -3.87 -7.09
N ILE A 80 -8.64 -2.56 -7.19
CA ILE A 80 -9.38 -1.93 -8.26
C ILE A 80 -8.69 -0.65 -8.73
N ARG A 81 -8.91 -0.32 -9.99
CA ARG A 81 -8.51 0.95 -10.60
C ARG A 81 -9.40 2.08 -10.07
N VAL A 82 -8.81 3.25 -9.91
CA VAL A 82 -9.55 4.49 -9.63
C VAL A 82 -9.31 5.52 -10.73
N PHE A 83 -10.35 6.29 -11.00
CA PHE A 83 -10.41 7.24 -12.11
C PHE A 83 -10.78 8.64 -11.62
N ASP A 84 -10.41 9.65 -12.40
CA ASP A 84 -10.91 11.01 -12.21
C ASP A 84 -12.35 11.17 -12.76
N ASP A 85 -12.83 12.41 -12.75
CA ASP A 85 -14.14 12.81 -13.27
C ASP A 85 -14.26 12.69 -14.80
N LYS A 86 -13.13 12.61 -15.51
CA LYS A 86 -13.05 12.40 -16.96
C LYS A 86 -12.80 10.93 -17.33
N HIS A 87 -12.97 10.01 -16.37
CA HIS A 87 -12.68 8.58 -16.51
C HIS A 87 -11.23 8.27 -16.91
N ARG A 88 -10.27 9.16 -16.61
CA ARG A 88 -8.85 8.87 -16.77
C ARG A 88 -8.34 8.15 -15.54
N TRP A 89 -7.51 7.13 -15.76
CA TRP A 89 -6.91 6.38 -14.65
C TRP A 89 -5.94 7.26 -13.86
N ILE A 90 -6.07 7.25 -12.53
CA ILE A 90 -5.26 8.08 -11.63
C ILE A 90 -4.61 7.29 -10.48
N GLY A 91 -4.82 5.98 -10.44
CA GLY A 91 -4.24 5.11 -9.44
C GLY A 91 -5.11 3.90 -9.10
N PHE A 92 -4.98 3.41 -7.87
CA PHE A 92 -5.69 2.20 -7.45
C PHE A 92 -6.05 2.22 -5.96
N ALA A 93 -7.03 1.40 -5.60
CA ALA A 93 -7.35 1.10 -4.21
C ALA A 93 -6.75 -0.24 -3.79
N MET A 94 -6.31 -0.36 -2.54
CA MET A 94 -5.79 -1.59 -1.94
C MET A 94 -6.21 -1.71 -0.48
N TYR A 95 -6.10 -2.90 0.09
CA TYR A 95 -6.24 -3.05 1.54
C TYR A 95 -5.11 -2.33 2.26
N ARG A 96 -5.45 -1.67 3.37
CA ARG A 96 -4.47 -1.07 4.25
C ARG A 96 -3.74 -2.16 5.04
N ALA A 97 -2.42 -2.09 5.06
CA ALA A 97 -1.61 -2.93 5.95
C ALA A 97 -2.02 -2.70 7.41
N ARG A 98 -2.16 -3.79 8.16
CA ARG A 98 -2.43 -3.76 9.61
C ARG A 98 -1.12 -3.76 10.38
N GLY A 99 -1.17 -3.27 11.62
CA GLY A 99 -0.03 -3.30 12.53
C GLY A 99 0.84 -2.05 12.46
N VAL A 100 2.11 -2.21 12.82
CA VAL A 100 3.09 -1.12 12.99
C VAL A 100 4.27 -1.32 12.04
N LYS A 101 4.91 -0.23 11.62
CA LYS A 101 6.03 -0.29 10.68
C LYS A 101 7.20 -1.07 11.28
N MET A 102 7.75 -2.03 10.55
CA MET A 102 8.90 -2.83 10.99
C MET A 102 10.13 -1.95 11.27
N GLY A 103 10.27 -0.83 10.54
CA GLY A 103 11.32 0.16 10.79
C GLY A 103 11.36 0.72 12.22
N PHE A 104 10.26 0.64 12.99
CA PHE A 104 10.25 1.05 14.39
C PHE A 104 11.12 0.16 15.29
N LEU A 105 11.40 -1.09 14.91
CA LEU A 105 12.34 -1.96 15.62
C LEU A 105 13.75 -1.38 15.68
N ALA A 106 14.14 -0.60 14.67
CA ALA A 106 15.47 0.03 14.59
C ALA A 106 15.55 1.38 15.33
N HIS A 107 14.47 1.82 16.00
CA HIS A 107 14.41 3.13 16.64
C HIS A 107 14.27 3.01 18.15
N ALA A 108 15.25 3.51 18.91
CA ALA A 108 15.43 3.34 20.35
C ALA A 108 14.17 3.58 21.21
N LEU A 109 13.35 4.58 20.85
CA LEU A 109 12.11 4.88 21.59
C LEU A 109 10.84 4.24 21.01
N LEU A 110 10.82 3.93 19.71
CA LEU A 110 9.58 3.48 19.06
C LEU A 110 9.36 1.99 19.27
N TYR A 111 10.43 1.17 19.30
CA TYR A 111 10.25 -0.25 19.53
C TYR A 111 9.60 -0.51 20.90
N GLN A 112 10.01 0.19 21.97
CA GLN A 112 9.42 0.03 23.30
C GLN A 112 7.94 0.41 23.34
N ARG A 113 7.56 1.45 22.60
CA ARG A 113 6.18 1.95 22.56
C ARG A 113 5.24 1.06 21.74
N TYR A 114 5.72 0.57 20.60
CA TYR A 114 4.89 -0.11 19.61
C TYR A 114 5.03 -1.63 19.61
N PHE A 115 6.07 -2.17 20.24
CA PHE A 115 6.29 -3.60 20.42
C PHE A 115 6.46 -3.89 21.93
N PRO A 116 5.38 -3.85 22.71
CA PRO A 116 5.44 -4.17 24.13
C PRO A 116 5.93 -5.62 24.32
N GLY A 117 6.83 -5.82 25.28
CA GLY A 117 7.36 -7.15 25.57
C GLY A 117 8.32 -7.72 24.52
N LEU A 118 8.77 -6.91 23.55
CA LEU A 118 9.69 -7.33 22.50
C LEU A 118 10.92 -8.05 23.05
N ASP A 119 11.11 -9.31 22.66
CA ASP A 119 12.32 -10.08 22.93
C ASP A 119 13.11 -10.41 21.64
N ARG A 120 14.27 -11.05 21.81
CA ARG A 120 15.12 -11.45 20.68
C ARG A 120 14.44 -12.46 19.77
N ARG A 121 13.59 -13.33 20.30
CA ARG A 121 12.89 -14.36 19.53
C ARG A 121 11.86 -13.71 18.61
N GLN A 122 11.05 -12.78 19.12
CA GLN A 122 10.06 -12.06 18.33
C GLN A 122 10.71 -11.26 17.19
N ILE A 123 11.86 -10.63 17.43
CA ILE A 123 12.63 -9.94 16.36
C ILE A 123 13.00 -10.93 15.25
N VAL A 124 13.55 -12.09 15.62
CA VAL A 124 13.94 -13.12 14.65
C VAL A 124 12.71 -13.64 13.89
N ASP A 125 11.59 -13.87 14.56
CA ASP A 125 10.35 -14.34 13.94
C ASP A 125 9.83 -13.33 12.90
N TYR A 126 9.85 -12.02 13.19
CA TYR A 126 9.49 -10.98 12.20
C TYR A 126 10.39 -10.98 10.98
N LEU A 127 11.71 -11.11 11.18
CA LEU A 127 12.68 -11.10 10.09
C LEU A 127 12.58 -12.37 9.22
N ILE A 128 12.40 -13.54 9.84
CA ILE A 128 12.14 -14.79 9.12
C ILE A 128 10.89 -14.64 8.27
N ARG A 129 9.78 -14.15 8.87
CA ARG A 129 8.53 -13.96 8.14
C ARG A 129 8.67 -13.01 6.95
N PHE A 130 9.43 -11.92 7.11
CA PHE A 130 9.72 -11.01 6.02
C PHE A 130 10.48 -11.70 4.89
N VAL A 131 11.56 -12.43 5.20
CA VAL A 131 12.34 -13.17 4.20
C VAL A 131 11.50 -14.23 3.48
N GLU A 132 10.63 -14.95 4.19
CA GLU A 132 9.71 -15.92 3.58
C GLU A 132 8.77 -15.27 2.56
N ILE A 133 8.23 -14.09 2.87
CA ILE A 133 7.35 -13.34 1.95
C ILE A 133 8.15 -12.88 0.73
N VAL A 134 9.37 -12.36 0.93
CA VAL A 134 10.27 -11.95 -0.16
C VAL A 134 10.59 -13.14 -1.08
N GLN A 135 10.90 -14.30 -0.51
CA GLN A 135 11.17 -15.52 -1.27
C GLN A 135 9.95 -15.98 -2.08
N GLN A 136 8.74 -15.92 -1.51
CA GLN A 136 7.51 -16.22 -2.23
C GLN A 136 7.33 -15.30 -3.45
N LEU A 137 7.58 -14.00 -3.28
CA LEU A 137 7.52 -13.02 -4.35
C LEU A 137 8.54 -13.31 -5.45
N HIS A 138 9.80 -13.56 -5.09
CA HIS A 138 10.85 -13.85 -6.05
C HIS A 138 10.59 -15.15 -6.84
N ARG A 139 10.06 -16.20 -6.20
CA ARG A 139 9.66 -17.45 -6.88
C ARG A 139 8.56 -17.23 -7.91
N ALA A 140 7.71 -16.23 -7.71
CA ALA A 140 6.68 -15.83 -8.67
C ALA A 140 7.18 -14.82 -9.73
N GLY A 141 8.48 -14.54 -9.78
CA GLY A 141 9.06 -13.57 -10.71
C GLY A 141 8.81 -12.12 -10.33
N VAL A 142 8.36 -11.83 -9.10
CA VAL A 142 8.08 -10.48 -8.61
C VAL A 142 9.32 -9.90 -7.96
N CYS A 143 9.89 -8.86 -8.57
CA CYS A 143 11.00 -8.11 -8.00
C CYS A 143 10.49 -6.97 -7.10
N ILE A 144 10.99 -6.91 -5.86
CA ILE A 144 10.74 -5.79 -4.95
C ILE A 144 11.81 -4.71 -5.21
N GLY A 145 11.38 -3.52 -5.61
CA GLY A 145 12.27 -2.41 -5.91
C GLY A 145 12.68 -1.56 -4.70
N ASP A 146 11.94 -1.67 -3.59
CA ASP A 146 12.19 -0.89 -2.36
C ASP A 146 11.99 -1.78 -1.12
N TYR A 147 13.09 -2.14 -0.46
CA TYR A 147 13.10 -2.95 0.76
C TYR A 147 13.03 -2.12 2.04
N ASN A 148 12.64 -0.85 1.96
CA ASN A 148 12.49 0.00 3.14
C ASN A 148 11.52 -0.61 4.16
N LEU A 149 12.01 -0.86 5.37
CA LEU A 149 11.25 -1.46 6.47
C LEU A 149 10.06 -0.60 6.94
N ASN A 150 9.94 0.64 6.48
CA ASN A 150 8.75 1.47 6.70
C ASN A 150 7.56 1.08 5.80
N ASN A 151 7.79 0.27 4.77
CA ASN A 151 6.75 -0.31 3.91
C ASN A 151 6.33 -1.72 4.38
N VAL A 152 7.02 -2.28 5.38
CA VAL A 152 6.72 -3.59 5.96
C VAL A 152 6.04 -3.38 7.31
N PHE A 153 4.97 -4.12 7.57
CA PHE A 153 4.20 -3.98 8.79
C PHE A 153 4.22 -5.28 9.59
N CYS A 154 4.47 -5.15 10.89
CA CYS A 154 4.40 -6.23 11.86
C CYS A 154 3.11 -6.09 12.66
N VAL A 155 2.55 -7.20 13.12
CA VAL A 155 1.46 -7.21 14.11
C VAL A 155 2.04 -7.65 15.44
N PRO A 156 2.33 -6.71 16.36
CA PRO A 156 2.78 -7.02 17.71
C PRO A 156 1.75 -7.87 18.44
N SER A 157 2.20 -8.99 18.99
CA SER A 157 1.46 -9.88 19.88
C SER A 157 1.48 -9.36 21.31
#